data_AF-A0A7N8XWT2-F1
#
_entry.id   AF-A0A7N8XWT2-F1
#
_cell.length_a   1.000
_cell.length_b   1.000
_cell.length_c   1.000
_cell.angle_alpha   90.00
_cell.angle_beta   90.00
_cell.angle_gamma   90.00
#
_symmetry.space_group_name_H-M   'P 1'
#
loop_
_entity.id
_entity.type
_entity.pdbx_description
1 polymer ?
#
loop_
_entity_poly.entity_id
_entity_poly.type
_entity_poly.pdbx_seq_one_letter_code
_entity_poly.pdbx_strand_id
1 'polypeptide(L)'
;MLPVVVVQGGAGFVPRQRSEASTSGVCAAARAAYAILQGGGSSMDAVLEAVTNLENNPVFNAGCGSVLNVKGDIEMDAIVMDGKTLGSGAVSAVRNIANPVQLARLVMEKTSHACLTAEGASKFARDMGIPEVPQESLITEYSRMRWKDNLEPDANPVQCQM
;
A
#
# COMPACT_ATOMS: atom_id res chain seq x y z
N MET A 1 28.01 7.37 1.83
CA MET A 1 27.09 7.88 2.87
C MET A 1 26.56 6.69 3.66
N LEU A 2 26.28 6.86 4.95
CA LEU A 2 25.50 5.88 5.69
C LEU A 2 24.06 5.91 5.14
N PRO A 3 23.47 4.76 4.74
CA PRO A 3 22.10 4.75 4.25
C PRO A 3 21.12 5.08 5.38
N VAL A 4 20.01 5.73 5.04
CA VAL A 4 18.92 6.05 5.97
C VAL A 4 17.61 5.69 5.28
N VAL A 5 16.70 5.07 6.05
CA VAL A 5 15.33 4.77 5.60
C VAL A 5 14.35 5.26 6.66
N VAL A 6 13.22 5.81 6.20
CA VAL A 6 12.10 6.25 7.05
C VAL A 6 10.84 5.59 6.52
N VAL A 7 10.04 5.02 7.43
CA VAL A 7 8.81 4.29 7.09
C VAL A 7 7.68 4.82 7.97
N GLN A 8 6.48 4.93 7.42
CA GLN A 8 5.27 5.38 8.11
C GLN A 8 4.08 4.50 7.70
N GLY A 9 3.16 4.25 8.63
CA GLY A 9 1.99 3.36 8.44
C GLY A 9 0.64 4.09 8.44
N GLY A 10 0.64 5.40 8.23
CA GLY A 10 -0.51 6.30 8.29
C GLY A 10 -0.40 7.31 9.44
N ALA A 11 -1.00 8.48 9.22
CA ALA A 11 -1.19 9.50 10.25
C ALA A 11 -2.69 9.59 10.59
N GLY A 12 -3.00 9.64 11.88
CA GLY A 12 -4.38 9.60 12.40
C GLY A 12 -4.39 9.11 13.84
N PHE A 13 -5.59 8.91 14.41
CA PHE A 13 -5.67 8.27 15.71
C PHE A 13 -5.48 6.76 15.56
N VAL A 14 -4.71 6.21 16.49
CA VAL A 14 -4.40 4.78 16.53
C VAL A 14 -5.03 4.26 17.82
N PRO A 15 -6.10 3.45 17.72
CA PRO A 15 -6.72 2.84 18.88
C PRO A 15 -5.69 2.11 19.73
N ARG A 16 -5.82 2.20 21.06
CA ARG A 16 -4.85 1.61 22.00
C ARG A 16 -4.61 0.12 21.72
N GLN A 17 -5.65 -0.61 21.33
CA GLN A 17 -5.57 -2.04 20.99
C GLN A 17 -4.69 -2.33 19.77
N ARG A 18 -4.49 -1.35 18.87
CA ARG A 18 -3.68 -1.49 17.65
C ARG A 18 -2.29 -0.87 17.77
N SER A 19 -2.00 -0.11 18.82
CA SER A 19 -0.77 0.68 18.95
C SER A 19 0.50 -0.18 18.88
N GLU A 20 0.54 -1.29 19.62
CA GLU A 20 1.68 -2.21 19.62
C GLU A 20 1.88 -2.89 18.27
N ALA A 21 0.79 -3.38 17.67
CA ALA A 21 0.83 -4.03 16.35
C ALA A 21 1.27 -3.05 15.25
N SER A 22 0.78 -1.79 15.31
CA SER A 22 1.15 -0.73 14.37
C SER A 22 2.63 -0.37 14.50
N THR A 23 3.11 -0.18 15.74
CA THR A 23 4.53 0.11 16.02
C THR A 23 5.43 -1.03 15.56
N SER A 24 5.05 -2.27 15.86
CA SER A 24 5.81 -3.46 15.46
C SER A 24 5.85 -3.63 13.95
N GLY A 25 4.73 -3.38 13.25
CA GLY A 25 4.65 -3.44 11.80
C GLY A 25 5.54 -2.42 11.10
N VAL A 26 5.52 -1.15 11.54
CA VAL A 26 6.42 -0.11 10.99
C VAL A 26 7.88 -0.44 11.28
N CYS A 27 8.19 -0.92 12.49
CA CYS A 27 9.54 -1.38 12.83
C CYS A 27 10.02 -2.53 11.93
N ALA A 28 9.15 -3.50 11.64
CA ALA A 28 9.47 -4.62 10.77
C ALA A 28 9.76 -4.16 9.34
N ALA A 29 8.89 -3.32 8.77
CA ALA A 29 9.07 -2.76 7.43
C ALA A 29 10.37 -1.93 7.32
N ALA A 30 10.67 -1.09 8.32
CA ALA A 30 11.90 -0.31 8.36
C ALA A 30 13.15 -1.20 8.43
N ARG A 31 13.13 -2.27 9.24
CA ARG A 31 14.25 -3.22 9.34
C ARG A 31 14.47 -3.99 8.04
N ALA A 32 13.39 -4.45 7.39
CA ALA A 32 13.48 -5.16 6.11
C ALA A 32 14.13 -4.29 5.03
N ALA A 33 13.66 -3.05 4.89
CA ALA A 33 14.25 -2.08 3.98
C ALA A 33 15.70 -1.74 4.30
N TYR A 34 16.02 -1.55 5.58
CA TYR A 34 17.39 -1.24 6.01
C TYR A 34 18.36 -2.40 5.75
N ALA A 35 17.89 -3.66 5.84
CA ALA A 35 18.70 -4.83 5.51
C ALA A 35 19.13 -4.82 4.03
N ILE A 36 18.24 -4.43 3.10
CA ILE A 36 18.57 -4.26 1.68
C ILE A 36 19.66 -3.19 1.52
N LEU A 37 19.52 -2.05 2.18
CA LEU A 37 20.50 -0.96 2.11
C LEU A 37 21.86 -1.36 2.70
N GLN A 38 21.88 -2.09 3.83
CA GLN A 38 23.11 -2.63 4.41
C GLN A 38 23.80 -3.64 3.49
N GLY A 39 23.02 -4.42 2.72
CA GLY A 39 23.53 -5.33 1.71
C GLY A 39 24.03 -4.67 0.43
N GLY A 40 23.99 -3.33 0.32
CA GLY A 40 24.39 -2.60 -0.87
C GLY A 40 23.32 -2.54 -1.97
N GLY A 41 22.08 -2.91 -1.66
CA GLY A 41 20.93 -2.77 -2.56
C GLY A 41 20.56 -1.31 -2.83
N SER A 42 19.69 -1.10 -3.83
CA SER A 42 19.29 0.25 -4.23
C SER A 42 18.27 0.87 -3.27
N SER A 43 18.18 2.21 -3.26
CA SER A 43 17.12 2.92 -2.52
C SER A 43 15.72 2.54 -3.00
N MET A 44 15.56 2.26 -4.30
CA MET A 44 14.29 1.84 -4.88
C MET A 44 13.87 0.47 -4.38
N ASP A 45 14.78 -0.50 -4.31
CA ASP A 45 14.48 -1.84 -3.81
C ASP A 45 14.14 -1.80 -2.31
N ALA A 46 14.83 -0.95 -1.55
CA ALA A 46 14.55 -0.76 -0.13
C ALA A 46 13.14 -0.18 0.14
N VAL A 47 12.70 0.82 -0.63
CA VAL A 47 11.34 1.38 -0.46
C VAL A 47 10.26 0.40 -0.93
N LEU A 48 10.52 -0.37 -2.00
CA LEU A 48 9.62 -1.42 -2.46
C LEU A 48 9.40 -2.48 -1.37
N GLU A 49 10.48 -2.91 -0.73
CA GLU A 49 10.42 -3.88 0.38
C GLU A 49 9.66 -3.31 1.58
N ALA A 50 9.95 -2.07 1.98
CA ALA A 50 9.24 -1.41 3.08
C ALA A 50 7.72 -1.40 2.84
N VAL A 51 7.30 -0.94 1.66
CA VAL A 51 5.88 -0.78 1.33
C VAL A 51 5.21 -2.13 1.12
N THR A 52 5.88 -3.10 0.49
CA THR A 52 5.36 -4.47 0.35
C THR A 52 5.09 -5.10 1.73
N ASN A 53 5.97 -4.88 2.71
CA ASN A 53 5.76 -5.34 4.09
C ASN A 53 4.54 -4.67 4.76
N LEU A 54 4.30 -3.38 4.48
CA LEU A 54 3.12 -2.68 4.98
C LEU A 54 1.83 -3.16 4.29
N GLU A 55 1.84 -3.34 2.96
CA GLU A 55 0.70 -3.85 2.18
C GLU A 55 0.31 -5.28 2.55
N ASN A 56 1.29 -6.10 2.96
CA ASN A 56 1.02 -7.47 3.40
C ASN A 56 0.54 -7.54 4.86
N ASN A 57 0.58 -6.43 5.60
CA ASN A 57 0.24 -6.40 7.01
C ASN A 57 -1.18 -5.82 7.21
N PRO A 58 -2.15 -6.62 7.70
CA PRO A 58 -3.57 -6.23 7.83
C PRO A 58 -3.82 -5.07 8.82
N VAL A 59 -2.79 -4.62 9.54
CA VAL A 59 -2.85 -3.48 10.45
C VAL A 59 -2.82 -2.15 9.69
N PHE A 60 -2.36 -2.11 8.43
CA PHE A 60 -2.22 -0.87 7.68
C PHE A 60 -3.27 -0.73 6.58
N ASN A 61 -3.57 0.52 6.23
CA ASN A 61 -4.49 0.83 5.15
C ASN A 61 -3.76 0.83 3.79
N ALA A 62 -3.30 -0.34 3.37
CA ALA A 62 -2.69 -0.60 2.06
C ALA A 62 -2.72 -2.10 1.79
N GLY A 63 -2.90 -2.55 0.54
CA GLY A 63 -2.94 -3.98 0.23
C GLY A 63 -4.00 -4.73 1.04
N CYS A 64 -3.57 -5.77 1.76
CA CYS A 64 -4.40 -6.43 2.74
C CYS A 64 -4.60 -5.53 3.97
N GLY A 65 -5.85 -5.18 4.27
CA GLY A 65 -6.19 -4.20 5.31
C GLY A 65 -6.63 -2.84 4.78
N SER A 66 -6.63 -2.65 3.45
CA SER A 66 -7.20 -1.47 2.81
C SER A 66 -8.64 -1.20 3.26
N VAL A 67 -8.95 0.08 3.45
CA VAL A 67 -10.31 0.56 3.72
C VAL A 67 -11.22 0.32 2.52
N LEU A 68 -12.53 0.22 2.80
CA LEU A 68 -13.53 -0.04 1.78
C LEU A 68 -14.13 1.27 1.28
N ASN A 69 -14.41 1.34 -0.01
CA ASN A 69 -15.17 2.44 -0.62
C ASN A 69 -16.65 2.38 -0.21
N VAL A 70 -17.48 3.32 -0.66
CA VAL A 70 -18.91 3.39 -0.31
C VAL A 70 -19.71 2.14 -0.69
N LYS A 71 -19.22 1.32 -1.63
CA LYS A 71 -19.86 0.07 -2.07
C LYS A 71 -19.36 -1.16 -1.30
N GLY A 72 -18.38 -0.99 -0.41
CA GLY A 72 -17.74 -2.09 0.30
C GLY A 72 -16.62 -2.77 -0.48
N ASP A 73 -16.15 -2.16 -1.56
CA ASP A 73 -15.06 -2.69 -2.39
C ASP A 73 -13.70 -2.08 -2.02
N ILE A 74 -12.62 -2.80 -2.36
CA ILE A 74 -11.25 -2.30 -2.25
C ILE A 74 -10.84 -1.66 -3.58
N GLU A 75 -10.37 -0.43 -3.52
CA GLU A 75 -9.70 0.29 -4.61
C GLU A 75 -8.43 0.90 -4.04
N MET A 76 -7.29 0.57 -4.64
CA MET A 76 -5.98 0.96 -4.12
C MET A 76 -5.21 1.81 -5.12
N ASP A 77 -4.38 2.68 -4.57
CA ASP A 77 -3.47 3.56 -5.30
C ASP A 77 -2.05 3.34 -4.77
N ALA A 78 -1.04 3.44 -5.63
CA ALA A 78 0.36 3.43 -5.23
C ALA A 78 1.24 4.18 -6.23
N ILE A 79 2.35 4.73 -5.76
CA ILE A 79 3.33 5.44 -6.59
C ILE A 79 4.75 5.16 -6.07
N VAL A 80 5.70 5.06 -7.02
CA VAL A 80 7.14 5.05 -6.76
C VAL A 80 7.84 6.11 -7.61
N MET A 81 8.97 6.62 -7.12
CA MET A 81 9.79 7.59 -7.83
C MET A 81 11.27 7.40 -7.51
N ASP A 82 12.11 7.36 -8.53
CA ASP A 82 13.57 7.36 -8.38
C ASP A 82 14.09 8.81 -8.39
N GLY A 83 14.67 9.25 -7.28
CA GLY A 83 15.23 10.59 -7.15
C GLY A 83 16.45 10.86 -8.05
N LYS A 84 17.12 9.83 -8.56
CA LYS A 84 18.28 10.00 -9.45
C LYS A 84 17.87 10.33 -10.88
N THR A 85 16.85 9.64 -11.38
CA THR A 85 16.41 9.73 -12.79
C THR A 85 15.12 10.53 -12.96
N LEU A 86 14.40 10.80 -11.87
CA LEU A 86 13.02 11.27 -11.84
C LEU A 86 12.02 10.33 -12.52
N GLY A 87 12.45 9.10 -12.84
CA GLY A 87 11.55 8.04 -13.30
C GLY A 87 10.50 7.76 -12.24
N SER A 88 9.25 7.66 -12.66
CA SER A 88 8.11 7.40 -11.77
C SER A 88 7.12 6.45 -12.40
N GLY A 89 6.39 5.76 -11.55
CA GLY A 89 5.30 4.88 -11.96
C GLY A 89 4.24 4.87 -10.88
N ALA A 90 3.00 4.92 -11.30
CA ALA A 90 1.85 5.01 -10.42
C ALA A 90 0.69 4.16 -10.95
N VAL A 91 -0.14 3.72 -10.01
CA VAL A 91 -1.40 3.05 -10.28
C VAL A 91 -2.49 3.66 -9.42
N SER A 92 -3.72 3.65 -9.94
CA SER A 92 -4.88 4.12 -9.19
C SER A 92 -6.11 3.26 -9.45
N ALA A 93 -7.01 3.21 -8.47
CA ALA A 93 -8.23 2.42 -8.48
C ALA A 93 -8.00 0.96 -8.88
N VAL A 94 -6.84 0.39 -8.52
CA VAL A 94 -6.56 -1.02 -8.81
C VAL A 94 -7.27 -1.91 -7.81
N ARG A 95 -7.78 -3.03 -8.31
CA ARG A 95 -8.49 -4.04 -7.53
C ARG A 95 -7.79 -5.39 -7.69
N ASN A 96 -8.04 -6.30 -6.75
CA ASN A 96 -7.63 -7.71 -6.84
C ASN A 96 -6.11 -7.92 -6.98
N ILE A 97 -5.30 -7.02 -6.42
CA ILE A 97 -3.83 -7.11 -6.43
C ILE A 97 -3.33 -6.96 -5.00
N ALA A 98 -2.49 -7.88 -4.53
CA ALA A 98 -1.98 -7.85 -3.16
C ALA A 98 -1.02 -6.67 -2.92
N ASN A 99 -0.16 -6.36 -3.90
CA ASN A 99 0.89 -5.36 -3.77
C ASN A 99 0.87 -4.28 -4.88
N PRO A 100 0.00 -3.26 -4.76
CA PRO A 100 -0.06 -2.13 -5.70
C PRO A 100 1.29 -1.44 -5.96
N VAL A 101 2.17 -1.33 -4.96
CA VAL A 101 3.50 -0.71 -5.13
C VAL A 101 4.38 -1.44 -6.14
N GLN A 102 4.25 -2.76 -6.25
CA GLN A 102 5.00 -3.55 -7.21
C GLN A 102 4.50 -3.30 -8.64
N LEU A 103 3.18 -3.13 -8.81
CA LEU A 103 2.63 -2.73 -10.11
C LEU A 103 3.07 -1.31 -10.48
N ALA A 104 3.10 -0.38 -9.52
CA ALA A 104 3.62 0.97 -9.74
C ALA A 104 5.08 0.96 -10.22
N ARG A 105 5.94 0.08 -9.65
CA ARG A 105 7.31 -0.12 -10.15
C ARG A 105 7.33 -0.67 -11.58
N LEU A 106 6.45 -1.61 -11.93
CA LEU A 106 6.37 -2.12 -13.30
C LEU A 106 5.91 -1.05 -14.29
N VAL A 107 5.00 -0.15 -13.91
CA VAL A 107 4.62 1.00 -14.75
C VAL A 107 5.86 1.85 -15.07
N MET A 108 6.67 2.16 -14.05
CA MET A 108 7.90 2.93 -14.20
C MET A 108 8.92 2.28 -15.16
N GLU A 109 9.06 0.95 -15.10
CA GLU A 109 10.11 0.23 -15.83
C GLU A 109 9.72 -0.28 -17.21
N LYS A 110 8.43 -0.57 -17.42
CA LYS A 110 7.95 -1.33 -18.58
C LYS A 110 7.05 -0.52 -19.50
N THR A 111 6.80 0.75 -19.17
CA THR A 111 5.94 1.62 -19.98
C THR A 111 6.61 2.97 -20.22
N SER A 112 6.13 3.70 -21.23
CA SER A 112 6.48 5.10 -21.47
C SER A 112 5.55 6.07 -20.71
N HIS A 113 4.76 5.58 -19.76
CA HIS A 113 3.76 6.34 -19.03
C HIS A 113 4.10 6.38 -17.54
N ALA A 114 3.68 7.45 -16.86
CA ALA A 114 3.91 7.60 -15.42
C ALA A 114 2.77 7.03 -14.57
N CYS A 115 1.56 6.88 -15.11
CA CYS A 115 0.40 6.45 -14.34
C CYS A 115 -0.59 5.64 -15.19
N LEU A 116 -1.07 4.53 -14.64
CA LEU A 116 -2.21 3.76 -15.18
C LEU A 116 -3.35 3.76 -14.15
N THR A 117 -4.59 3.61 -14.61
CA THR A 117 -5.76 3.65 -13.73
C THR A 117 -6.77 2.55 -14.05
N ALA A 118 -7.48 2.10 -13.02
CA ALA A 118 -8.60 1.18 -13.07
C ALA A 118 -8.36 -0.02 -14.01
N GLU A 119 -9.28 -0.28 -14.95
CA GLU A 119 -9.22 -1.41 -15.87
C GLU A 119 -7.93 -1.46 -16.71
N GLY A 120 -7.38 -0.30 -17.07
CA GLY A 120 -6.12 -0.21 -17.81
C GLY A 120 -4.93 -0.72 -16.98
N ALA A 121 -4.89 -0.35 -15.70
CA ALA A 121 -3.89 -0.86 -14.77
C ALA A 121 -4.09 -2.36 -14.47
N SER A 122 -5.33 -2.84 -14.32
CA SER A 122 -5.63 -4.26 -14.12
C SER A 122 -5.23 -5.11 -15.33
N LYS A 123 -5.44 -4.62 -16.55
CA LYS A 123 -4.97 -5.30 -17.76
C LYS A 123 -3.45 -5.38 -17.78
N PHE A 124 -2.78 -4.27 -17.52
CA PHE A 124 -1.33 -4.22 -17.45
C PHE A 124 -0.77 -5.17 -16.39
N ALA A 125 -1.41 -5.28 -15.21
CA ALA A 125 -1.04 -6.21 -14.16
C ALA A 125 -1.04 -7.67 -14.65
N ARG A 126 -2.10 -8.08 -15.36
CA ARG A 126 -2.20 -9.42 -15.95
C ARG A 126 -1.13 -9.65 -17.02
N ASP A 127 -0.89 -8.66 -17.88
CA ASP A 127 0.13 -8.74 -18.94
C ASP A 127 1.55 -8.88 -18.35
N MET A 128 1.81 -8.30 -17.17
CA MET A 128 3.06 -8.44 -16.43
C MET A 128 3.12 -9.68 -15.51
N GLY A 129 2.06 -10.48 -15.47
CA GLY A 129 2.01 -11.71 -14.65
C GLY A 129 1.82 -11.47 -13.15
N ILE A 130 1.29 -10.32 -12.73
CA ILE A 130 0.87 -10.14 -11.33
C ILE A 130 -0.32 -11.06 -11.04
N PRO A 131 -0.28 -11.87 -9.96
CA PRO A 131 -1.41 -12.71 -9.56
C PRO A 131 -2.62 -11.86 -9.18
N GLU A 132 -3.78 -12.23 -9.74
CA GLU A 132 -5.05 -11.71 -9.29
C GLU A 132 -5.46 -12.44 -8.00
N VAL A 133 -5.81 -11.70 -6.96
CA VAL A 133 -6.26 -12.24 -5.67
C VAL A 133 -7.74 -11.90 -5.43
N PRO A 134 -8.52 -12.79 -4.77
CA PRO A 134 -9.88 -12.46 -4.39
C PRO A 134 -9.91 -11.19 -3.54
N GLN A 135 -10.83 -10.26 -3.84
CA GLN A 135 -11.00 -9.05 -3.02
C GLN A 135 -11.19 -9.41 -1.54
N GLU A 136 -11.96 -10.47 -1.28
CA GLU A 136 -12.23 -10.98 0.07
C GLU A 136 -10.96 -11.30 0.86
N SER A 137 -9.88 -11.77 0.22
CA SER A 137 -8.63 -12.07 0.94
C SER A 137 -7.84 -10.83 1.38
N LEU A 138 -8.20 -9.66 0.86
CA LEU A 138 -7.60 -8.37 1.24
C LEU A 138 -8.45 -7.63 2.28
N ILE A 139 -9.72 -8.01 2.44
CA ILE A 139 -10.63 -7.40 3.41
C ILE A 139 -10.39 -8.00 4.80
N THR A 140 -10.24 -7.14 5.79
CA THR A 140 -10.14 -7.53 7.20
C THR A 140 -11.44 -7.24 7.94
N GLU A 141 -11.70 -7.96 9.04
CA GLU A 141 -12.83 -7.64 9.94
C GLU A 141 -12.80 -6.18 10.41
N TYR A 142 -11.61 -5.63 10.67
CA TYR A 142 -11.48 -4.23 11.06
C TYR A 142 -11.88 -3.27 9.94
N SER A 143 -11.48 -3.53 8.70
CA SER A 143 -11.90 -2.72 7.56
C SER A 143 -13.41 -2.79 7.31
N ARG A 144 -14.05 -3.96 7.50
CA ARG A 144 -15.51 -4.11 7.42
C ARG A 144 -16.22 -3.36 8.53
N MET A 145 -15.74 -3.48 9.76
CA MET A 145 -16.30 -2.79 10.91
C MET A 145 -16.29 -1.28 10.66
N ARG A 146 -15.12 -0.71 10.31
CA ARG A 146 -15.01 0.72 10.00
C ARG A 146 -15.90 1.15 8.84
N TRP A 147 -16.01 0.34 7.80
CA TRP A 147 -16.89 0.64 6.68
C TRP A 147 -18.36 0.75 7.12
N LYS A 148 -18.85 -0.17 7.96
CA LYS A 148 -20.22 -0.10 8.51
C LYS A 148 -20.41 1.14 9.37
N ASP A 149 -19.49 1.39 10.29
CA ASP A 149 -19.55 2.57 11.17
C ASP A 149 -19.58 3.88 10.36
N ASN A 150 -18.84 3.94 9.24
CA ASN A 150 -18.79 5.11 8.35
C ASN A 150 -20.07 5.32 7.51
N LEU A 151 -20.96 4.33 7.42
CA LEU A 151 -22.22 4.42 6.68
C LEU A 151 -23.40 4.84 7.56
N GLU A 152 -23.21 4.91 8.87
CA GLU A 152 -24.25 5.37 9.79
C GLU A 152 -24.64 6.84 9.50
N PRO A 153 -25.93 7.23 9.64
CA PRO A 153 -26.42 8.56 9.23
C PRO A 153 -25.73 9.75 9.93
N ASP A 154 -25.19 9.53 11.13
CA ASP A 154 -24.48 10.51 11.95
C ASP A 154 -22.95 10.34 11.92
N ALA A 155 -22.43 9.47 11.05
CA ALA A 155 -21.00 9.25 10.89
C ALA A 155 -20.30 10.55 10.50
N ASN A 156 -19.32 10.96 11.30
CA ASN A 156 -18.50 12.13 11.02
C ASN A 156 -17.23 11.70 10.26
N PRO A 157 -17.02 12.12 9.00
CA PRO A 157 -15.88 11.70 8.19
C PRO A 157 -14.51 11.98 8.82
N VAL A 158 -14.42 13.00 9.67
CA VAL A 158 -13.19 13.37 10.38
C VAL A 158 -12.94 12.45 11.59
N GLN A 159 -13.98 12.10 12.34
CA GLN A 159 -13.86 11.09 13.41
C GLN A 159 -13.64 9.69 12.84
N CYS A 160 -14.23 9.40 11.69
CA CYS A 160 -13.98 8.16 10.96
C CYS A 160 -12.51 8.01 10.55
N GLN A 161 -11.70 9.07 10.52
CA GLN A 161 -10.25 9.05 10.26
C GLN A 161 -9.40 9.18 11.53
N MET A 162 -10.02 9.52 12.66
CA MET A 162 -9.40 9.46 13.98
C MET A 162 -9.56 8.05 14.52
#